data_AF-A0A2V7T211-F1
#
_entry.id   AF-A0A2V7T211-F1
#
_cell.length_a   1.000
_cell.length_b   1.000
_cell.length_c   1.000
_cell.angle_alpha   90.00
_cell.angle_beta   90.00
_cell.angle_gamma   90.00
#
_symmetry.space_group_name_H-M   'P 1'
#
loop_
_entity.id
_entity.type
_entity.pdbx_description
1 polymer ?
#
loop_
_entity_poly.entity_id
_entity_poly.type
_entity_poly.pdbx_seq_one_letter_code
_entity_poly.pdbx_strand_id
1 'polypeptide(L)'
;MMRLLITLALLAHAAVASAQSARTISPGMSRAKVVAALGAPTTERTVAEFRYLFYQNSCGKACGMNDLVILRNDAVVDAIFRSPSRHYTGTSSSPAAVSAKDAAERAPDAGATKSTSGTIRMKPPAEANDVHPSIPKNPPTVGPAPTSKPTTKTP
;
A
#
# COMPACT_ATOMS: atom_id res chain seq x y z
N MET A 1 -52.64 -46.97 8.00
CA MET A 1 -51.20 -47.00 7.65
C MET A 1 -51.01 -46.16 6.39
N MET A 2 -50.39 -44.99 6.49
CA MET A 2 -49.80 -44.31 5.32
C MET A 2 -48.62 -43.45 5.80
N ARG A 3 -47.41 -43.97 5.61
CA ARG A 3 -46.14 -43.24 5.69
C ARG A 3 -45.84 -42.73 4.28
N LEU A 4 -45.54 -41.44 4.10
CA LEU A 4 -44.58 -40.89 3.11
C LEU A 4 -44.65 -39.34 3.14
N LEU A 5 -43.68 -38.65 3.73
CA LEU A 5 -42.42 -38.10 3.15
C LEU A 5 -42.56 -36.68 2.55
N ILE A 6 -41.80 -35.78 3.18
CA ILE A 6 -40.96 -34.70 2.60
C ILE A 6 -41.67 -33.44 2.09
N THR A 7 -41.38 -32.31 2.74
CA THR A 7 -40.74 -31.16 2.06
C THR A 7 -39.87 -30.37 3.04
N LEU A 8 -38.57 -30.51 2.81
CA LEU A 8 -37.49 -29.72 3.37
C LEU A 8 -37.49 -28.36 2.67
N ALA A 9 -37.93 -27.30 3.33
CA ALA A 9 -37.75 -25.94 2.82
C ALA A 9 -37.70 -24.98 4.00
N LEU A 10 -36.49 -24.51 4.33
CA LEU A 10 -36.20 -23.09 4.52
C LEU A 10 -34.66 -22.94 4.55
N LEU A 11 -34.07 -23.06 3.35
CA LEU A 11 -32.72 -22.55 3.09
C LEU A 11 -32.75 -21.02 3.05
N ALA A 12 -31.58 -20.46 3.40
CA ALA A 12 -31.14 -19.09 3.12
C ALA A 12 -31.71 -18.00 4.05
N HIS A 13 -31.21 -17.96 5.28
CA HIS A 13 -31.07 -16.67 5.97
C HIS A 13 -30.17 -15.76 5.13
N ALA A 14 -30.75 -14.66 4.70
CA ALA A 14 -30.21 -13.68 3.78
C ALA A 14 -28.86 -13.11 4.25
N ALA A 15 -27.77 -13.52 3.59
CA ALA A 15 -26.56 -12.72 3.53
C ALA A 15 -26.74 -11.65 2.45
N VAL A 16 -27.60 -10.66 2.69
CA VAL A 16 -27.47 -9.37 2.00
C VAL A 16 -26.28 -8.67 2.66
N ALA A 17 -25.08 -9.18 2.37
CA ALA A 17 -23.87 -8.44 2.58
C ALA A 17 -23.98 -7.26 1.63
N SER A 18 -24.16 -6.08 2.20
CA SER A 18 -24.08 -4.78 1.54
C SER A 18 -23.05 -4.85 0.43
N ALA A 19 -23.49 -4.71 -0.81
CA ALA A 19 -22.63 -4.34 -1.93
C ALA A 19 -22.12 -2.92 -1.64
N GLN A 20 -21.23 -2.81 -0.64
CA GLN A 20 -20.43 -1.64 -0.40
C GLN A 20 -19.67 -1.50 -1.70
N SER A 21 -20.05 -0.48 -2.49
CA SER A 21 -19.63 -0.32 -3.88
C SER A 21 -18.17 -0.72 -3.99
N ALA A 22 -17.92 -1.90 -4.58
CA ALA A 22 -16.58 -2.46 -4.65
C ALA A 22 -15.69 -1.34 -5.17
N ARG A 23 -14.66 -0.94 -4.40
CA ARG A 23 -13.80 0.26 -4.57
C ARG A 23 -14.09 1.48 -3.67
N THR A 24 -15.03 1.43 -2.74
CA THR A 24 -15.22 2.49 -1.73
C THR A 24 -14.64 2.07 -0.38
N ILE A 25 -13.78 2.91 0.20
CA ILE A 25 -13.22 2.75 1.54
C ILE A 25 -13.72 3.88 2.46
N SER A 26 -13.99 3.56 3.72
CA SER A 26 -14.47 4.51 4.72
C SER A 26 -13.62 4.43 6.00
N PRO A 27 -13.54 5.51 6.79
CA PRO A 27 -12.96 5.46 8.12
C PRO A 27 -13.54 4.32 8.95
N GLY A 28 -12.70 3.65 9.75
CA GLY A 28 -13.12 2.55 10.63
C GLY A 28 -13.29 1.19 9.94
N MET A 29 -13.16 1.09 8.62
CA MET A 29 -13.14 -0.22 7.96
C MET A 29 -11.98 -1.08 8.46
N SER A 30 -12.20 -2.39 8.61
CA SER A 30 -11.14 -3.31 8.98
C SER A 30 -10.25 -3.66 7.79
N ARG A 31 -9.03 -4.17 8.04
CA ARG A 31 -8.16 -4.67 6.95
C ARG A 31 -8.88 -5.71 6.09
N ALA A 32 -9.63 -6.62 6.72
CA ALA A 32 -10.39 -7.64 6.01
C ALA A 32 -11.43 -7.02 5.06
N LYS A 33 -12.16 -5.98 5.50
CA LYS A 33 -13.12 -5.26 4.64
C LYS A 33 -12.43 -4.51 3.51
N VAL A 34 -11.29 -3.88 3.78
CA VAL A 34 -10.48 -3.21 2.75
C VAL A 34 -10.01 -4.21 1.69
N VAL A 35 -9.52 -5.38 2.11
CA VAL A 35 -9.08 -6.45 1.20
C VAL A 35 -10.24 -7.02 0.41
N ALA A 36 -11.41 -7.19 1.02
CA ALA A 36 -12.61 -7.61 0.31
C ALA A 36 -13.04 -6.57 -0.76
N ALA A 37 -12.88 -5.28 -0.48
CA ALA A 37 -13.27 -4.21 -1.39
C ALA A 37 -12.26 -3.96 -2.53
N LEU A 38 -10.95 -4.12 -2.27
CA LEU A 38 -9.88 -3.71 -3.19
C LEU A 38 -8.99 -4.85 -3.69
N GLY A 39 -9.10 -6.04 -3.11
CA GLY A 39 -8.18 -7.16 -3.32
C GLY A 39 -7.00 -7.14 -2.33
N ALA A 40 -6.00 -7.99 -2.58
CA ALA A 40 -4.77 -8.01 -1.78
C ALA A 40 -3.89 -6.79 -2.09
N PRO A 41 -3.25 -6.16 -1.08
CA PRO A 41 -2.29 -5.09 -1.34
C PRO A 41 -1.04 -5.64 -2.03
N THR A 42 -0.47 -4.84 -2.91
CA THR A 42 0.81 -5.14 -3.60
C THR A 42 1.98 -5.05 -2.64
N THR A 43 1.89 -4.18 -1.63
CA THR A 43 2.91 -4.04 -0.59
C THR A 43 2.23 -3.65 0.71
N GLU A 44 2.74 -4.18 1.82
CA GLU A 44 2.32 -3.83 3.16
C GLU A 44 3.56 -3.39 3.97
N ARG A 45 3.43 -2.31 4.75
CA ARG A 45 4.47 -1.85 5.68
C ARG A 45 3.85 -1.53 7.02
N THR A 46 4.56 -1.82 8.11
CA THR A 46 4.14 -1.46 9.46
C THR A 46 5.22 -0.58 10.08
N VAL A 47 4.82 0.57 10.63
CA VAL A 47 5.70 1.51 11.33
C VAL A 47 4.95 2.03 12.55
N ALA A 48 5.52 1.83 13.74
CA ALA A 48 4.85 2.06 15.01
C ALA A 48 3.48 1.35 15.03
N GLU A 49 2.40 2.07 15.34
CA GLU A 49 1.04 1.53 15.37
C GLU A 49 0.30 1.59 14.03
N PHE A 50 0.96 2.07 12.98
CA PHE A 50 0.36 2.26 11.66
C PHE A 50 0.73 1.14 10.70
N ARG A 51 -0.25 0.74 9.89
CA ARG A 51 -0.09 -0.21 8.80
C ARG A 51 -0.49 0.45 7.49
N TYR A 52 0.41 0.38 6.52
CA TYR A 52 0.31 1.03 5.21
C TYR A 52 0.11 -0.03 4.15
N LEU A 53 -1.06 -0.02 3.51
CA LEU A 53 -1.43 -0.95 2.44
C LEU A 53 -1.36 -0.23 1.10
N PHE A 54 -0.43 -0.65 0.25
CA PHE A 54 -0.22 -0.08 -1.07
C PHE A 54 -0.92 -0.93 -2.13
N TYR A 55 -1.73 -0.28 -2.97
CA TYR A 55 -2.44 -0.91 -4.07
C TYR A 55 -1.99 -0.30 -5.39
N GLN A 56 -1.59 -1.15 -6.32
CA GLN A 56 -1.27 -0.70 -7.66
C GLN A 56 -2.49 -0.01 -8.29
N ASN A 57 -2.24 1.11 -8.96
CA ASN A 57 -3.24 1.85 -9.73
C ASN A 57 -2.87 1.86 -11.22
N SER A 58 -3.85 2.16 -12.07
CA SER A 58 -3.72 2.05 -13.53
C SER A 58 -2.95 3.20 -14.19
N CYS A 59 -2.64 4.27 -13.46
CA CYS A 59 -1.96 5.46 -13.99
C CYS A 59 -0.44 5.47 -13.77
N GLY A 60 0.10 4.50 -13.01
CA GLY A 60 1.53 4.29 -12.88
C GLY A 60 2.31 5.55 -12.48
N LYS A 61 3.40 5.85 -13.20
CA LYS A 61 4.25 7.02 -12.90
C LYS A 61 3.52 8.36 -13.00
N ALA A 62 2.48 8.47 -13.83
CA ALA A 62 1.75 9.73 -14.02
C ALA A 62 1.00 10.17 -12.75
N CYS A 63 0.65 9.23 -11.87
CA CYS A 63 -0.03 9.50 -10.61
C CYS A 63 0.92 9.78 -9.42
N GLY A 64 2.24 9.63 -9.62
CA GLY A 64 3.26 9.87 -8.59
C GLY A 64 3.33 8.83 -7.48
N MET A 65 2.25 8.11 -7.15
CA MET A 65 2.24 7.03 -6.16
C MET A 65 1.13 6.00 -6.40
N ASN A 66 1.33 4.80 -5.84
CA ASN A 66 0.27 3.82 -5.67
C ASN A 66 -0.85 4.35 -4.77
N ASP A 67 -2.04 3.76 -4.88
CA ASP A 67 -3.10 4.01 -3.91
C ASP A 67 -2.67 3.51 -2.53
N LEU A 68 -3.04 4.24 -1.48
CA LEU A 68 -2.61 3.96 -0.11
C LEU A 68 -3.82 3.92 0.83
N VAL A 69 -3.88 2.89 1.69
CA VAL A 69 -4.77 2.83 2.84
C VAL A 69 -3.94 2.75 4.11
N ILE A 70 -4.24 3.59 5.09
CA ILE A 70 -3.54 3.67 6.36
C ILE A 70 -4.48 3.14 7.46
N LEU A 71 -4.01 2.15 8.21
CA LEU A 71 -4.72 1.58 9.33
C LEU A 71 -3.99 1.86 10.64
N ARG A 72 -4.77 1.99 11.71
CA ARG A 72 -4.33 2.01 13.11
C ARG A 72 -5.24 1.07 13.89
N ASN A 73 -4.69 0.14 14.66
CA ASN A 73 -5.46 -0.84 15.44
C ASN A 73 -6.51 -1.60 14.58
N ASP A 74 -6.08 -2.05 13.39
CA ASP A 74 -6.91 -2.71 12.37
C ASP A 74 -8.07 -1.86 11.80
N ALA A 75 -8.13 -0.56 12.07
CA ALA A 75 -9.15 0.34 11.53
C ALA A 75 -8.55 1.36 10.55
N VAL A 76 -9.22 1.60 9.42
CA VAL A 76 -8.83 2.66 8.48
C VAL A 76 -8.91 4.03 9.17
N VAL A 77 -7.80 4.75 9.14
CA VAL A 77 -7.70 6.14 9.62
C VAL A 77 -7.53 7.14 8.49
N ASP A 78 -6.99 6.72 7.34
CA ASP A 78 -6.88 7.54 6.13
C ASP A 78 -6.77 6.66 4.87
N ALA A 79 -7.10 7.22 3.72
CA ALA A 79 -6.79 6.65 2.42
C ALA A 79 -6.52 7.74 1.37
N ILE A 80 -5.58 7.45 0.48
CA ILE A 80 -5.19 8.29 -0.65
C ILE A 80 -5.41 7.46 -1.92
N PHE A 81 -6.44 7.81 -2.69
CA PHE A 81 -6.69 7.23 -4.00
C PHE A 81 -6.26 8.20 -5.09
N ARG A 82 -5.37 7.73 -5.96
CA ARG A 82 -5.02 8.39 -7.22
C ARG A 82 -5.78 7.78 -8.39
N SER A 83 -6.25 6.53 -8.24
CA SER A 83 -7.13 5.93 -9.23
C SER A 83 -8.50 6.63 -9.26
N PRO A 84 -9.05 6.91 -10.46
CA PRO A 84 -10.36 7.57 -10.57
C PRO A 84 -11.54 6.65 -10.19
N SER A 85 -11.27 5.35 -10.05
CA SER A 85 -12.30 4.34 -9.79
C SER A 85 -12.45 3.92 -8.33
N ARG A 86 -11.61 4.47 -7.43
CA ARG A 86 -11.66 4.18 -5.99
C ARG A 86 -11.93 5.46 -5.22
N HIS A 87 -12.71 5.33 -4.16
CA HIS A 87 -13.21 6.47 -3.41
C HIS A 87 -12.99 6.28 -1.93
N TYR A 88 -12.52 7.34 -1.27
CA TYR A 88 -12.46 7.42 0.19
C TYR A 88 -13.57 8.34 0.66
N THR A 89 -14.41 7.88 1.58
CA THR A 89 -15.54 8.68 2.08
C THR A 89 -15.18 9.56 3.27
N GLY A 90 -13.97 9.42 3.82
CA GLY A 90 -13.46 10.26 4.89
C GLY A 90 -12.83 11.55 4.35
N THR A 91 -12.39 12.41 5.26
CA THR A 91 -11.52 13.54 4.91
C THR A 91 -10.09 13.01 4.82
N SER A 92 -9.49 13.04 3.63
CA SER A 92 -8.08 12.65 3.47
C SER A 92 -7.18 13.73 4.07
N SER A 93 -6.11 13.33 4.77
CA SER A 93 -5.11 14.27 5.27
C SER A 93 -4.20 14.84 4.16
N SER A 94 -4.24 14.24 2.97
CA SER A 94 -3.44 14.66 1.84
C SER A 94 -4.12 15.74 1.01
N PRO A 95 -3.39 16.82 0.61
CA PRO A 95 -3.91 17.79 -0.33
C PRO A 95 -4.37 17.15 -1.64
N ALA A 96 -5.37 17.76 -2.28
CA ALA A 96 -5.75 17.41 -3.64
C ALA A 96 -4.53 17.48 -4.56
N ALA A 97 -4.45 16.57 -5.54
CA ALA A 97 -3.41 16.64 -6.55
C ALA A 97 -3.53 17.98 -7.29
N VAL A 98 -2.45 18.74 -7.35
CA VAL A 98 -2.35 19.92 -8.21
C VAL A 98 -2.01 19.47 -9.63
N SER A 99 -2.54 20.15 -10.65
CA SER A 99 -2.16 19.85 -12.03
C SER A 99 -0.69 20.19 -12.25
N ALA A 100 -0.05 19.55 -13.23
CA ALA A 100 1.32 19.87 -13.60
C ALA A 100 1.47 21.35 -14.02
N LYS A 101 0.42 21.90 -14.65
CA LYS A 101 0.35 23.31 -15.02
C LYS A 101 0.31 24.21 -13.78
N ASP A 102 -0.59 23.94 -12.84
CA ASP A 102 -0.70 24.74 -11.62
C ASP A 102 0.57 24.65 -10.76
N ALA A 103 1.22 23.48 -10.76
CA ALA A 103 2.50 23.29 -10.10
C ALA A 103 3.63 24.11 -10.77
N ALA A 104 3.64 24.18 -12.10
CA ALA A 104 4.61 24.97 -12.86
C ALA A 104 4.38 26.47 -12.70
N GLU A 105 3.13 26.93 -12.65
CA GLU A 105 2.78 28.34 -12.43
C GLU A 105 3.05 28.81 -10.99
N ARG A 106 2.96 27.91 -10.01
CA ARG A 106 3.29 28.20 -8.60
C ARG A 106 4.75 27.96 -8.26
N ALA A 107 5.55 27.45 -9.19
CA ALA A 107 6.98 27.36 -8.99
C ALA A 107 7.50 28.80 -8.79
N PRO A 108 8.24 29.10 -7.70
CA PRO A 108 8.94 30.37 -7.62
C PRO A 108 9.80 30.51 -8.89
N ASP A 109 9.92 31.72 -9.43
CA ASP A 109 10.77 32.07 -10.57
C ASP A 109 12.23 31.65 -10.31
N ALA A 110 12.53 30.36 -10.40
CA ALA A 110 13.84 29.87 -10.74
C ALA A 110 13.97 30.22 -12.21
N GLY A 111 14.52 31.42 -12.45
CA GLY A 111 14.62 32.05 -13.76
C GLY A 111 14.84 31.05 -14.87
N ALA A 112 14.04 31.21 -15.93
CA ALA A 112 14.03 30.44 -17.15
C ALA A 112 15.44 29.97 -17.57
N THR A 113 15.84 28.78 -17.13
CA THR A 113 16.81 27.99 -17.86
C THR A 113 16.00 27.14 -18.80
N LYS A 114 15.89 27.64 -20.04
CA LYS A 114 15.61 26.81 -21.22
C LYS A 114 16.28 25.46 -20.99
N SER A 115 15.47 24.41 -20.93
CA SER A 115 15.92 23.03 -21.03
C SER A 115 16.65 22.90 -22.38
N THR A 116 17.92 23.27 -22.35
CA THR A 116 18.87 22.96 -23.41
C THR A 116 19.33 21.59 -23.00
N SER A 117 19.04 20.60 -23.84
CA SER A 117 19.62 19.27 -23.77
C SER A 117 21.14 19.41 -23.70
N GLY A 118 21.67 19.48 -22.50
CA GLY A 118 23.03 19.90 -22.20
C GLY A 118 23.40 19.31 -20.85
N THR A 119 24.32 18.37 -20.88
CA THR A 119 24.81 17.56 -19.77
C THR A 119 25.45 18.45 -18.71
N ILE A 120 24.66 19.03 -17.79
CA ILE A 120 25.23 19.62 -16.58
C ILE A 120 25.56 18.46 -15.63
N ARG A 121 26.79 17.95 -15.77
CA ARG A 121 27.41 17.07 -14.79
C ARG A 121 27.66 17.91 -13.54
N MET A 122 26.74 17.88 -12.58
CA MET A 122 27.00 18.43 -11.25
C MET A 122 28.24 17.74 -10.69
N LYS A 123 29.22 18.54 -10.25
CA LYS A 123 30.39 18.03 -9.54
C LYS A 123 29.91 17.49 -8.19
N PRO A 124 30.15 16.22 -7.85
CA PRO A 124 29.82 15.70 -6.53
C PRO A 124 30.52 16.55 -5.46
N PRO A 125 29.90 16.78 -4.30
CA PRO A 125 30.59 17.31 -3.13
C PRO A 125 31.86 16.50 -2.87
N ALA A 126 32.97 17.19 -2.59
CA ALA A 126 34.29 16.56 -2.51
C ALA A 126 34.46 15.59 -1.33
N GLU A 127 33.53 15.55 -0.38
CA GLU A 127 33.52 14.60 0.73
C GLU A 127 32.08 14.22 1.09
N ALA A 128 31.80 12.92 1.09
CA ALA A 128 30.61 12.38 1.72
C ALA A 128 30.90 12.26 3.22
N ASN A 129 30.32 13.13 4.05
CA ASN A 129 30.30 12.96 5.50
C ASN A 129 29.23 11.94 5.96
N ASP A 130 28.84 11.03 5.07
CA ASP A 130 27.93 9.94 5.41
C ASP A 130 28.69 8.89 6.21
N VAL A 131 28.50 8.90 7.54
CA VAL A 131 28.92 7.82 8.46
C VAL A 131 27.99 6.60 8.29
N HIS A 132 27.66 6.26 7.05
CA HIS A 132 26.93 5.03 6.74
C HIS A 132 27.94 3.87 6.75
N PRO A 133 27.72 2.81 7.55
CA PRO A 133 28.52 1.60 7.48
C PRO A 133 28.48 1.08 6.04
N SER A 134 29.63 1.10 5.37
CA SER A 134 29.74 0.57 4.03
C SER A 134 29.40 -0.91 4.05
N ILE A 135 28.39 -1.31 3.27
CA ILE A 135 28.11 -2.73 3.02
C ILE A 135 29.37 -3.31 2.35
N PRO A 136 30.00 -4.37 2.92
CA PRO A 136 31.17 -4.98 2.32
C PRO A 136 30.85 -5.45 0.90
N LYS A 137 31.66 -5.05 -0.10
CA LYS A 137 31.49 -5.48 -1.50
C LYS A 137 31.61 -7.00 -1.68
N ASN A 138 32.24 -7.68 -0.72
CA ASN A 138 32.34 -9.14 -0.66
C ASN A 138 31.91 -9.60 0.75
N PRO A 139 30.63 -9.86 0.99
CA PRO A 139 30.23 -10.53 2.21
C PRO A 139 30.88 -11.93 2.24
N PRO A 140 31.43 -12.37 3.38
CA PRO A 140 31.97 -13.73 3.47
C PRO A 140 30.85 -14.74 3.17
N THR A 141 31.16 -15.76 2.37
CA THR A 141 30.27 -16.90 2.16
C THR A 141 30.01 -17.56 3.51
N VAL A 142 28.82 -17.33 4.08
CA VAL A 142 28.38 -18.02 5.29
C VAL A 142 28.18 -19.48 4.90
N GLY A 143 28.96 -20.38 5.51
CA GLY A 143 28.76 -21.81 5.37
C GLY A 143 27.34 -22.21 5.80
N PRO A 144 26.81 -23.35 5.31
CA PRO A 144 25.48 -23.80 5.67
C PRO A 144 25.32 -23.85 7.20
N ALA A 145 24.19 -23.35 7.69
CA ALA A 145 23.86 -23.38 9.11
C ALA A 145 23.98 -24.82 9.64
N PRO A 146 24.57 -25.03 10.83
CA PRO A 146 24.64 -26.36 11.43
C PRO A 146 23.22 -26.88 11.65
N THR A 147 22.90 -28.01 11.03
CA THR A 147 21.66 -28.74 11.26
C THR A 147 21.67 -29.31 12.69
N SER A 148 20.97 -28.63 13.60
CA SER A 148 20.65 -29.22 14.90
C SER A 148 19.77 -30.45 14.68
N LYS A 149 20.30 -31.65 14.97
CA LYS A 149 19.51 -32.89 15.03
C LYS A 149 18.39 -32.75 16.07
N PRO A 150 17.18 -33.28 15.82
CA PRO A 150 16.13 -33.33 16.82
C PRO A 150 16.58 -34.20 18.00
N THR A 151 16.59 -33.63 19.20
CA THR A 151 16.80 -34.40 20.44
C THR A 151 15.50 -35.13 20.75
N THR A 152 15.50 -36.45 20.56
CA THR A 152 14.42 -37.32 21.02
C THR A 152 14.33 -37.24 22.54
N LYS A 153 13.24 -36.67 23.06
CA LYS A 153 12.85 -36.84 24.46
C LYS A 153 12.04 -38.13 24.56
N THR A 154 12.51 -39.07 25.36
CA THR A 154 11.71 -40.19 25.87
C THR A 154 11.96 -40.26 27.38
N PRO A 155 10.91 -40.37 28.21
CA PRO A 155 11.07 -40.67 29.63
C PRO A 155 11.62 -42.09 29.85
#